data_AF-A0A517XXY3-F1
#
_entry.id   AF-A0A517XXY3-F1
#
_cell.length_a   1.000
_cell.length_b   1.000
_cell.length_c   1.000
_cell.angle_alpha   90.00
_cell.angle_beta   90.00
_cell.angle_gamma   90.00
#
_symmetry.space_group_name_H-M   'P 1'
#
loop_
_entity.id
_entity.type
_entity.pdbx_description
1 polymer ?
#
loop_
_entity_poly.entity_id
_entity_poly.type
_entity_poly.pdbx_seq_one_letter_code
_entity_poly.pdbx_strand_id
1 'polypeptide(L)'
;MPTPVRRRLGFERLEDRDVPSFSPFQLNGGETIAVGDVFPEVGGGVENEYVVGSGKGQQPYVRVFNLAGILEAEFLAYEPTFTGGVNVALADVVTGDNLQEIITGPGFGGGPVVKVFNPASRNVVRSFVAFEASFRGGVNVAGGQLNLVTPAEEVVVGAGFGGGPVVRVFNENGSAFSSFFAYESSFRNGVNLAVGDVLSPVAGANAGEEIVTGPGEGGAPLLKVFGGIGDLRRSYFAFDQTGRNGLVVAAGNTDGALSEEIFAAAQFTPLFEAPRIRSFNGNSSGQIQSDFNPFPAGYTRYINFAVGETVLFPSVLLNAGDLSVMAGEGQINQVPRTFYGVRGSAAGNNGP
;
A
#
# COMPACT_ATOMS: atom_id res chain seq x y z
N MET A 1 -23.63 55.70 -18.59
CA MET A 1 -23.76 54.39 -17.93
C MET A 1 -22.84 53.41 -18.65
N PRO A 2 -21.80 52.84 -18.04
CA PRO A 2 -20.93 51.89 -18.71
C PRO A 2 -21.56 50.48 -18.71
N THR A 3 -21.50 49.82 -19.85
CA THR A 3 -21.99 48.47 -20.17
C THR A 3 -21.27 47.41 -19.32
N PRO A 4 -21.96 46.37 -18.80
CA PRO A 4 -21.30 45.34 -18.00
C PRO A 4 -20.45 44.42 -18.89
N VAL A 5 -19.16 44.38 -18.62
CA VAL A 5 -18.22 43.41 -19.22
C VAL A 5 -18.55 42.03 -18.65
N ARG A 6 -18.93 41.10 -19.52
CA ARG A 6 -19.15 39.69 -19.16
C ARG A 6 -17.84 39.09 -18.66
N ARG A 7 -17.81 38.61 -17.41
CA ARG A 7 -16.74 37.75 -16.88
C ARG A 7 -16.71 36.46 -17.69
N ARG A 8 -15.60 36.24 -18.41
CA ARG A 8 -15.26 34.92 -18.93
C ARG A 8 -14.45 34.24 -17.82
N LEU A 9 -15.05 33.29 -17.11
CA LEU A 9 -14.32 32.32 -16.29
C LEU A 9 -13.44 31.54 -17.27
N GLY A 10 -12.15 31.85 -17.29
CA GLY A 10 -11.16 30.95 -17.87
C GLY A 10 -11.11 29.72 -16.97
N PHE A 11 -11.40 28.56 -17.54
CA PHE A 11 -10.99 27.30 -16.93
C PHE A 11 -9.47 27.27 -16.99
N GLU A 12 -8.84 27.68 -15.89
CA GLU A 12 -7.43 27.40 -15.68
C GLU A 12 -7.35 25.94 -15.23
N ARG A 13 -6.65 25.10 -16.00
CA ARG A 13 -6.37 23.71 -15.61
C ARG A 13 -5.68 23.75 -14.26
N LEU A 14 -6.32 23.18 -13.25
CA LEU A 14 -5.78 23.04 -11.89
C LEU A 14 -4.53 22.15 -11.80
N GLU A 15 -4.10 21.56 -12.92
CA GLU A 15 -2.92 20.69 -13.04
C GLU A 15 -1.57 21.45 -13.03
N ASP A 16 -1.59 22.79 -13.13
CA ASP A 16 -0.39 23.65 -13.25
C ASP A 16 -0.10 24.53 -12.01
N ARG A 17 -0.73 24.28 -10.86
CA ARG A 17 -0.23 24.93 -9.62
C ARG A 17 1.08 24.26 -9.24
N ASP A 18 2.18 25.00 -9.45
CA ASP A 18 3.50 24.74 -8.89
C ASP A 18 3.36 24.17 -7.47
N VAL A 19 3.52 22.85 -7.35
CA VAL A 19 3.69 22.18 -6.07
C VAL A 19 5.05 22.65 -5.56
N PRO A 20 5.15 23.25 -4.38
CA PRO A 20 6.44 23.70 -3.86
C PRO A 20 7.43 22.54 -3.87
N SER A 21 8.45 22.61 -4.74
CA SER A 21 9.53 21.64 -4.78
C SER A 21 10.43 21.86 -3.57
N PHE A 22 10.07 21.28 -2.43
CA PHE A 22 10.95 21.15 -1.28
C PHE A 22 11.74 19.85 -1.42
N SER A 23 13.07 19.96 -1.40
CA SER A 23 13.99 18.82 -1.58
C SER A 23 15.04 18.79 -0.47
N PRO A 24 14.89 17.86 0.49
CA PRO A 24 16.02 17.09 1.00
C PRO A 24 15.95 15.59 0.63
N PHE A 25 14.92 15.14 -0.09
CA PHE A 25 14.62 13.74 -0.39
C PHE A 25 15.45 13.15 -1.53
N GLN A 26 16.19 12.06 -1.26
CA GLN A 26 16.88 11.29 -2.29
C GLN A 26 16.55 9.81 -2.17
N LEU A 27 15.76 9.32 -3.13
CA LEU A 27 15.19 7.99 -3.18
C LEU A 27 15.51 7.36 -4.55
N ASN A 28 16.16 6.19 -4.56
CA ASN A 28 16.61 5.51 -5.78
C ASN A 28 15.52 4.51 -6.17
N GLY A 29 14.92 4.68 -7.36
CA GLY A 29 13.70 3.98 -7.79
C GLY A 29 13.62 2.46 -7.58
N GLY A 30 12.39 1.94 -7.62
CA GLY A 30 12.06 0.54 -7.27
C GLY A 30 11.46 0.39 -5.87
N GLU A 31 11.02 1.48 -5.25
CA GLU A 31 10.74 1.52 -3.82
C GLU A 31 9.31 1.12 -3.49
N THR A 32 9.17 0.37 -2.39
CA THR A 32 7.85 0.16 -1.76
C THR A 32 7.62 1.24 -0.71
N ILE A 33 6.36 1.59 -0.47
CA ILE A 33 5.95 2.64 0.45
C ILE A 33 4.84 2.13 1.36
N ALA A 34 4.88 2.54 2.61
CA ALA A 34 3.81 2.43 3.59
C ALA A 34 3.68 3.77 4.32
N VAL A 35 2.49 4.04 4.86
CA VAL A 35 2.17 5.28 5.59
C VAL A 35 1.47 4.88 6.89
N GLY A 36 1.94 5.40 8.02
CA GLY A 36 1.35 5.12 9.32
C GLY A 36 2.19 5.60 10.49
N ASP A 37 1.63 5.54 11.69
CA ASP A 37 2.24 6.01 12.94
C ASP A 37 3.24 4.97 13.44
N VAL A 38 4.53 5.29 13.34
CA VAL A 38 5.63 4.43 13.81
C VAL A 38 6.41 5.06 14.97
N PHE A 39 6.12 6.31 15.34
CA PHE A 39 6.79 7.02 16.43
C PHE A 39 5.80 7.72 17.37
N PRO A 40 6.03 7.65 18.70
CA PRO A 40 5.16 8.34 19.63
C PRO A 40 5.28 9.86 19.51
N GLU A 41 4.14 10.53 19.38
CA GLU A 41 4.09 11.98 19.21
C GLU A 41 4.27 12.80 20.48
N VAL A 42 5.01 13.91 20.36
CA VAL A 42 5.16 14.90 21.44
C VAL A 42 4.16 16.03 21.25
N GLY A 43 2.93 15.84 21.73
CA GLY A 43 1.90 16.90 21.66
C GLY A 43 0.45 16.45 21.51
N GLY A 44 0.20 15.14 21.41
CA GLY A 44 -1.15 14.57 21.37
C GLY A 44 -1.83 14.60 20.00
N GLY A 45 -1.07 14.76 18.92
CA GLY A 45 -1.50 14.43 17.56
C GLY A 45 -1.12 13.00 17.19
N VAL A 46 -1.66 12.51 16.08
CA VAL A 46 -1.12 11.35 15.35
C VAL A 46 -0.48 11.96 14.10
N GLU A 47 0.84 11.90 13.98
CA GLU A 47 1.52 12.19 12.73
C GLU A 47 1.95 10.84 12.16
N ASN A 48 1.67 10.60 10.87
CA ASN A 48 2.13 9.38 10.23
C ASN A 48 3.44 9.63 9.50
N GLU A 49 4.25 8.59 9.42
CA GLU A 49 5.50 8.61 8.69
C GLU A 49 5.36 7.91 7.33
N TYR A 50 6.18 8.36 6.39
CA TYR A 50 6.50 7.60 5.20
C TYR A 50 7.59 6.58 5.52
N VAL A 51 7.24 5.30 5.41
CA VAL A 51 8.21 4.21 5.48
C VAL A 51 8.45 3.66 4.08
N VAL A 52 9.70 3.68 3.64
CA VAL A 52 10.08 3.25 2.30
C VAL A 52 11.12 2.15 2.32
N GLY A 53 10.90 1.12 1.49
CA GLY A 53 11.85 0.04 1.24
C GLY A 53 12.61 0.30 -0.06
N SER A 54 13.94 0.16 -0.03
CA SER A 54 14.78 0.40 -1.20
C SER A 54 14.46 -0.54 -2.35
N GLY A 55 14.58 -0.04 -3.58
CA GLY A 55 14.35 -0.81 -4.79
C GLY A 55 15.47 -1.73 -5.23
N LYS A 56 15.17 -2.52 -6.28
CA LYS A 56 16.12 -3.45 -6.90
C LYS A 56 17.38 -2.71 -7.38
N GLY A 57 18.54 -3.31 -7.12
CA GLY A 57 19.85 -2.76 -7.46
C GLY A 57 20.47 -1.87 -6.38
N GLN A 58 19.71 -1.54 -5.33
CA GLN A 58 20.19 -0.77 -4.18
C GLN A 58 20.47 -1.71 -3.00
N GLN A 59 21.24 -1.22 -2.03
CA GLN A 59 21.31 -1.87 -0.73
C GLN A 59 19.92 -1.90 -0.06
N PRO A 60 19.61 -2.89 0.79
CA PRO A 60 18.26 -3.13 1.28
C PRO A 60 17.94 -2.22 2.47
N TYR A 61 18.03 -0.90 2.27
CA TYR A 61 17.66 0.07 3.29
C TYR A 61 16.15 0.18 3.44
N VAL A 62 15.74 0.33 4.69
CA VAL A 62 14.46 0.90 5.09
C VAL A 62 14.74 2.31 5.60
N ARG A 63 13.93 3.26 5.17
CA ARG A 63 13.98 4.66 5.62
C ARG A 63 12.62 5.10 6.12
N VAL A 64 12.62 5.89 7.18
CA VAL A 64 11.44 6.48 7.79
C VAL A 64 11.58 7.99 7.73
N PHE A 65 10.58 8.65 7.17
CA PHE A 65 10.52 10.10 7.03
C PHE A 65 9.22 10.62 7.63
N ASN A 66 9.26 11.73 8.36
CA ASN A 66 8.02 12.41 8.73
C ASN A 66 7.35 13.10 7.53
N LEU A 67 6.25 13.82 7.75
CA LEU A 67 5.51 14.50 6.67
C LEU A 67 6.22 15.76 6.12
N ALA A 68 7.10 16.38 6.91
CA ALA A 68 8.06 17.37 6.40
C ALA A 68 9.24 16.70 5.65
N GLY A 69 9.28 15.38 5.78
CA GLY A 69 10.26 14.38 5.39
C GLY A 69 11.71 14.70 5.61
N ILE A 70 11.91 15.10 6.85
CA ILE A 70 13.13 14.85 7.58
C ILE A 70 13.26 13.34 7.75
N LEU A 71 14.46 12.81 7.49
CA LEU A 71 14.80 11.41 7.76
C LEU A 71 14.92 11.20 9.28
N GLU A 72 14.10 10.29 9.82
CA GLU A 72 14.04 10.01 11.25
C GLU A 72 14.72 8.69 11.60
N ALA A 73 14.62 7.70 10.71
CA ALA A 73 15.35 6.45 10.85
C ALA A 73 15.83 5.89 9.51
N GLU A 74 17.00 5.27 9.53
CA GLU A 74 17.55 4.47 8.42
C GLU A 74 18.26 3.24 8.98
N PHE A 75 18.03 2.08 8.36
CA PHE A 75 18.70 0.83 8.69
C PHE A 75 18.65 -0.17 7.53
N LEU A 76 19.55 -1.15 7.56
CA LEU A 76 19.55 -2.27 6.61
C LEU A 76 18.60 -3.38 7.09
N ALA A 77 17.59 -3.72 6.29
CA ALA A 77 16.66 -4.80 6.63
C ALA A 77 17.30 -6.20 6.43
N TYR A 78 18.20 -6.31 5.45
CA TYR A 78 18.86 -7.56 5.05
C TYR A 78 20.35 -7.34 4.84
N GLU A 79 21.07 -8.40 4.49
CA GLU A 79 22.52 -8.36 4.25
C GLU A 79 22.89 -7.24 3.26
N PRO A 80 23.96 -6.45 3.51
CA PRO A 80 24.32 -5.31 2.68
C PRO A 80 24.58 -5.63 1.20
N THR A 81 24.87 -6.89 0.89
CA THR A 81 25.13 -7.40 -0.47
C THR A 81 23.86 -7.83 -1.21
N PHE A 82 22.73 -7.93 -0.52
CA PHE A 82 21.44 -8.25 -1.13
C PHE A 82 20.86 -7.02 -1.82
N THR A 83 20.61 -7.11 -3.12
CA THR A 83 20.12 -5.98 -3.93
C THR A 83 18.79 -6.27 -4.64
N GLY A 84 18.01 -7.22 -4.10
CA GLY A 84 16.72 -7.61 -4.67
C GLY A 84 15.57 -6.65 -4.40
N GLY A 85 15.79 -5.62 -3.56
CA GLY A 85 14.78 -4.69 -3.07
C GLY A 85 14.11 -5.14 -1.76
N VAL A 86 13.39 -4.24 -1.13
CA VAL A 86 12.66 -4.47 0.14
C VAL A 86 11.21 -4.06 -0.05
N ASN A 87 10.30 -4.97 0.27
CA ASN A 87 8.87 -4.70 0.41
C ASN A 87 8.57 -4.34 1.87
N VAL A 88 7.89 -3.23 2.12
CA VAL A 88 7.51 -2.79 3.46
C VAL A 88 6.00 -2.74 3.65
N ALA A 89 5.58 -2.97 4.88
CA ALA A 89 4.24 -2.72 5.39
C ALA A 89 4.33 -2.32 6.86
N LEU A 90 3.26 -1.74 7.39
CA LEU A 90 3.14 -1.35 8.79
C LEU A 90 2.00 -2.12 9.44
N ALA A 91 2.18 -2.49 10.70
CA ALA A 91 1.15 -3.04 11.58
C ALA A 91 1.67 -3.06 13.02
N ASP A 92 0.76 -2.99 13.98
CA ASP A 92 1.07 -3.11 15.41
C ASP A 92 1.13 -4.59 15.82
N VAL A 93 2.26 -5.23 15.55
CA VAL A 93 2.43 -6.69 15.63
C VAL A 93 2.90 -7.13 17.01
N VAL A 94 3.40 -6.23 17.87
CA VAL A 94 4.01 -6.64 19.15
C VAL A 94 3.14 -6.33 20.35
N THR A 95 2.56 -5.13 20.43
CA THR A 95 2.00 -4.60 21.70
C THR A 95 0.52 -4.30 21.65
N GLY A 96 -0.06 -4.03 20.49
CA GLY A 96 -1.42 -3.49 20.40
C GLY A 96 -1.53 -2.12 21.09
N ASP A 97 -0.43 -1.36 21.14
CA ASP A 97 -0.34 -0.03 21.75
C ASP A 97 -0.58 1.12 20.76
N ASN A 98 -1.02 0.79 19.54
CA ASN A 98 -1.24 1.65 18.39
C ASN A 98 0.03 2.30 17.82
N LEU A 99 1.22 1.80 18.17
CA LEU A 99 2.46 2.15 17.47
C LEU A 99 2.80 1.03 16.50
N GLN A 100 2.92 1.36 15.22
CA GLN A 100 3.13 0.35 14.21
C GLN A 100 4.61 -0.06 14.11
N GLU A 101 4.84 -1.36 13.99
CA GLU A 101 6.13 -1.91 13.60
C GLU A 101 6.30 -1.92 12.08
N ILE A 102 7.57 -1.94 11.66
CA ILE A 102 7.93 -2.05 10.25
C ILE A 102 8.10 -3.52 9.88
N ILE A 103 7.16 -4.04 9.09
CA ILE A 103 7.24 -5.38 8.48
C ILE A 103 8.03 -5.27 7.18
N THR A 104 9.00 -6.17 7.00
CA THR A 104 9.80 -6.23 5.77
C THR A 104 9.77 -7.62 5.15
N GLY A 105 9.60 -7.69 3.84
CA GLY A 105 9.83 -8.86 3.02
C GLY A 105 10.92 -8.56 1.99
N PRO A 106 11.87 -9.47 1.72
CA PRO A 106 12.87 -9.22 0.69
C PRO A 106 12.25 -9.43 -0.69
N GLY A 107 12.68 -8.62 -1.66
CA GLY A 107 12.31 -8.79 -3.07
C GLY A 107 12.97 -9.99 -3.74
N PHE A 108 12.94 -10.01 -5.07
CA PHE A 108 13.45 -11.12 -5.88
C PHE A 108 14.93 -11.44 -5.59
N GLY A 109 15.25 -12.73 -5.47
CA GLY A 109 16.59 -13.23 -5.13
C GLY A 109 16.86 -13.31 -3.63
N GLY A 110 16.00 -12.73 -2.78
CA GLY A 110 16.09 -12.80 -1.32
C GLY A 110 15.54 -14.10 -0.76
N GLY A 111 16.00 -14.49 0.43
CA GLY A 111 15.45 -15.64 1.16
C GLY A 111 14.00 -15.39 1.60
N PRO A 112 13.21 -16.43 1.89
CA PRO A 112 11.79 -16.30 2.23
C PRO A 112 11.59 -15.90 3.71
N VAL A 113 12.38 -14.97 4.23
CA VAL A 113 12.39 -14.58 5.64
C VAL A 113 11.76 -13.21 5.76
N VAL A 114 10.71 -13.09 6.58
CA VAL A 114 10.11 -11.81 6.96
C VAL A 114 10.70 -11.37 8.29
N LYS A 115 10.97 -10.07 8.40
CA LYS A 115 11.45 -9.44 9.63
C LYS A 115 10.54 -8.29 10.00
N VAL A 116 10.23 -8.20 11.29
CA VAL A 116 9.49 -7.10 11.90
C VAL A 116 10.48 -6.31 12.75
N PHE A 117 10.54 -5.00 12.53
CA PHE A 117 11.45 -4.08 13.19
C PHE A 117 10.67 -3.14 14.09
N ASN A 118 11.20 -2.93 15.29
CA ASN A 118 10.76 -1.81 16.11
C ASN A 118 11.43 -0.53 15.54
N PRO A 119 10.65 0.47 15.11
CA PRO A 119 11.15 1.66 14.41
C PRO A 119 12.13 2.48 15.26
N ALA A 120 11.83 2.66 16.55
CA ALA A 120 12.66 3.44 17.47
C ALA A 120 14.04 2.81 17.73
N SER A 121 14.07 1.52 18.04
CA SER A 121 15.33 0.80 18.34
C SER A 121 16.06 0.32 17.08
N ARG A 122 15.35 0.20 15.95
CA ARG A 122 15.79 -0.41 14.68
C ARG A 122 16.20 -1.88 14.81
N ASN A 123 15.81 -2.52 15.90
CA ASN A 123 16.10 -3.92 16.14
C ASN A 123 14.97 -4.80 15.59
N VAL A 124 15.36 -5.99 15.14
CA VAL A 124 14.41 -7.03 14.76
C VAL A 124 13.72 -7.53 16.03
N VAL A 125 12.40 -7.38 16.09
CA VAL A 125 11.55 -7.86 17.19
C VAL A 125 10.88 -9.19 16.86
N ARG A 126 10.71 -9.50 15.56
CA ARG A 126 10.28 -10.81 15.05
C ARG A 126 10.99 -11.16 13.75
N SER A 127 11.23 -12.46 13.54
CA SER A 127 11.76 -12.99 12.29
C SER A 127 11.25 -14.40 12.09
N PHE A 128 10.72 -14.70 10.90
CA PHE A 128 10.19 -16.03 10.60
C PHE A 128 10.29 -16.35 9.10
N VAL A 129 10.24 -17.64 8.78
CA VAL A 129 10.30 -18.16 7.41
C VAL A 129 8.89 -18.23 6.83
N ALA A 130 8.60 -17.39 5.84
CA ALA A 130 7.29 -17.23 5.21
C ALA A 130 6.97 -18.30 4.16
N PHE A 131 7.97 -18.87 3.48
CA PHE A 131 7.79 -19.89 2.43
C PHE A 131 8.92 -20.93 2.47
N GLU A 132 8.85 -21.93 1.60
CA GLU A 132 9.88 -22.96 1.45
C GLU A 132 11.28 -22.36 1.42
N ALA A 133 12.22 -22.95 2.16
CA ALA A 133 13.56 -22.38 2.38
C ALA A 133 14.36 -22.10 1.09
N SER A 134 14.04 -22.78 -0.01
CA SER A 134 14.64 -22.57 -1.34
C SER A 134 13.97 -21.49 -2.19
N PHE A 135 12.83 -20.95 -1.76
CA PHE A 135 12.08 -19.94 -2.51
C PHE A 135 12.85 -18.61 -2.55
N ARG A 136 12.95 -18.02 -3.74
CA ARG A 136 13.67 -16.76 -3.99
C ARG A 136 12.85 -15.77 -4.83
N GLY A 137 11.53 -15.96 -4.89
CA GLY A 137 10.64 -15.13 -5.70
C GLY A 137 10.32 -13.76 -5.11
N GLY A 138 10.74 -13.52 -3.87
CA GLY A 138 10.37 -12.34 -3.08
C GLY A 138 9.11 -12.54 -2.25
N VAL A 139 8.93 -11.71 -1.23
CA VAL A 139 7.81 -11.78 -0.29
C VAL A 139 7.09 -10.44 -0.26
N ASN A 140 5.85 -10.41 -0.72
CA ASN A 140 4.96 -9.27 -0.53
C ASN A 140 4.40 -9.32 0.90
N VAL A 141 4.28 -8.17 1.57
CA VAL A 141 3.89 -8.09 2.98
C VAL A 141 2.75 -7.08 3.16
N ALA A 142 1.86 -7.35 4.10
CA ALA A 142 0.92 -6.43 4.71
C ALA A 142 0.72 -6.86 6.16
N GLY A 143 0.03 -6.05 6.96
CA GLY A 143 -0.42 -6.45 8.27
C GLY A 143 -1.71 -5.74 8.64
N GLY A 144 -2.38 -6.26 9.66
CA GLY A 144 -3.66 -5.76 10.14
C GLY A 144 -4.37 -6.78 11.03
N GLN A 145 -5.49 -6.36 11.61
CA GLN A 145 -6.21 -7.10 12.64
C GLN A 145 -7.22 -8.08 12.03
N LEU A 146 -6.85 -9.33 11.81
CA LEU A 146 -7.62 -10.31 11.05
C LEU A 146 -8.42 -11.31 11.90
N ASN A 147 -7.97 -11.64 13.12
CA ASN A 147 -8.60 -12.68 13.94
C ASN A 147 -9.23 -12.17 15.26
N LEU A 148 -8.93 -10.94 15.68
CA LEU A 148 -9.47 -10.28 16.88
C LEU A 148 -9.28 -11.07 18.19
N VAL A 149 -8.33 -12.02 18.23
CA VAL A 149 -8.01 -12.81 19.41
C VAL A 149 -7.17 -12.00 20.39
N THR A 150 -6.27 -11.17 19.86
CA THR A 150 -5.44 -10.23 20.64
C THR A 150 -5.53 -8.84 20.02
N PRO A 151 -5.16 -7.78 20.75
CA PRO A 151 -5.03 -6.45 20.17
C PRO A 151 -3.91 -6.32 19.13
N ALA A 152 -2.90 -7.19 19.19
CA ALA A 152 -1.82 -7.21 18.22
C ALA A 152 -2.33 -7.71 16.86
N GLU A 153 -1.73 -7.17 15.81
CA GLU A 153 -2.10 -7.39 14.42
C GLU A 153 -1.31 -8.55 13.80
N GLU A 154 -1.93 -9.20 12.82
CA GLU A 154 -1.34 -10.30 12.08
C GLU A 154 -0.46 -9.80 10.92
N VAL A 155 0.53 -10.61 10.56
CA VAL A 155 1.35 -10.39 9.36
C VAL A 155 0.84 -11.25 8.22
N VAL A 156 0.49 -10.62 7.09
CA VAL A 156 0.06 -11.29 5.87
C VAL A 156 1.19 -11.27 4.85
N VAL A 157 1.46 -12.43 4.24
CA VAL A 157 2.51 -12.58 3.26
C VAL A 157 2.00 -13.23 1.98
N GLY A 158 2.48 -12.72 0.85
CA GLY A 158 2.19 -13.18 -0.49
C GLY A 158 3.47 -13.62 -1.19
N ALA A 159 3.44 -14.76 -1.87
CA ALA A 159 4.58 -15.17 -2.66
C ALA A 159 4.72 -14.24 -3.88
N GLY A 160 5.96 -13.83 -4.19
CA GLY A 160 6.28 -13.04 -5.38
C GLY A 160 6.49 -13.90 -6.64
N PHE A 161 7.28 -13.37 -7.58
CA PHE A 161 7.54 -13.95 -8.89
C PHE A 161 8.12 -15.38 -8.82
N GLY A 162 7.64 -16.28 -9.67
CA GLY A 162 8.00 -17.71 -9.66
C GLY A 162 7.26 -18.54 -8.60
N GLY A 163 6.58 -17.90 -7.64
CA GLY A 163 5.75 -18.53 -6.62
C GLY A 163 4.29 -18.69 -7.05
N GLY A 164 3.59 -19.65 -6.44
CA GLY A 164 2.12 -19.73 -6.57
C GLY A 164 1.42 -18.50 -5.98
N PRO A 165 0.13 -18.25 -6.27
CA PRO A 165 -0.66 -17.17 -5.67
C PRO A 165 -1.05 -17.51 -4.22
N VAL A 166 -0.06 -17.91 -3.41
CA VAL A 166 -0.24 -18.34 -2.03
C VAL A 166 -0.22 -17.11 -1.13
N VAL A 167 -1.25 -16.99 -0.30
CA VAL A 167 -1.34 -16.07 0.81
C VAL A 167 -1.17 -16.87 2.09
N ARG A 168 -0.37 -16.37 3.02
CA ARG A 168 -0.25 -16.92 4.38
C ARG A 168 -0.40 -15.82 5.40
N VAL A 169 -1.06 -16.13 6.50
CA VAL A 169 -1.24 -15.23 7.63
C VAL A 169 -0.48 -15.79 8.81
N PHE A 170 0.22 -14.91 9.54
CA PHE A 170 0.99 -15.24 10.72
C PHE A 170 0.51 -14.40 11.90
N ASN A 171 0.36 -15.04 13.05
CA ASN A 171 0.04 -14.38 14.31
C ASN A 171 1.23 -13.52 14.81
N GLU A 172 0.99 -12.71 15.83
CA GLU A 172 1.94 -11.81 16.50
C GLU A 172 3.24 -12.50 16.98
N ASN A 173 3.15 -13.81 17.24
CA ASN A 173 4.27 -14.64 17.67
C ASN A 173 5.04 -15.31 16.50
N GLY A 174 4.64 -15.06 15.24
CA GLY A 174 5.23 -15.65 14.05
C GLY A 174 4.76 -17.08 13.73
N SER A 175 3.75 -17.60 14.44
CA SER A 175 3.11 -18.87 14.10
C SER A 175 2.14 -18.69 12.93
N ALA A 176 2.02 -19.70 12.07
CA ALA A 176 1.09 -19.65 10.96
C ALA A 176 -0.36 -19.75 11.46
N PHE A 177 -1.20 -18.80 11.05
CA PHE A 177 -2.63 -18.77 11.30
C PHE A 177 -3.41 -19.45 10.17
N SER A 178 -3.21 -18.99 8.93
CA SER A 178 -3.92 -19.50 7.76
C SER A 178 -3.01 -19.52 6.51
N SER A 179 -3.40 -20.32 5.52
CA SER A 179 -2.65 -20.48 4.27
C SER A 179 -3.59 -20.95 3.16
N PHE A 180 -3.66 -20.22 2.06
CA PHE A 180 -4.58 -20.51 0.95
C PHE A 180 -4.07 -19.99 -0.40
N PHE A 181 -4.67 -20.44 -1.49
CA PHE A 181 -4.42 -19.90 -2.83
C PHE A 181 -5.48 -18.85 -3.16
N ALA A 182 -5.05 -17.61 -3.44
CA ALA A 182 -5.97 -16.53 -3.83
C ALA A 182 -6.48 -16.69 -5.27
N TYR A 183 -5.66 -17.26 -6.14
CA TYR A 183 -5.94 -17.49 -7.55
C TYR A 183 -5.67 -18.95 -7.94
N GLU A 184 -5.74 -19.22 -9.23
CA GLU A 184 -5.55 -20.57 -9.73
C GLU A 184 -4.18 -21.12 -9.32
N SER A 185 -4.18 -22.31 -8.73
CA SER A 185 -3.01 -22.89 -8.06
C SER A 185 -1.82 -23.16 -9.01
N SER A 186 -2.07 -23.19 -10.33
CA SER A 186 -1.05 -23.33 -11.37
C SER A 186 -0.40 -22.00 -11.78
N PHE A 187 -0.95 -20.85 -11.38
CA PHE A 187 -0.34 -19.53 -11.62
C PHE A 187 0.99 -19.41 -10.87
N ARG A 188 1.99 -18.76 -11.45
CA ARG A 188 3.37 -18.73 -10.91
C ARG A 188 3.97 -17.33 -10.80
N ASN A 189 3.17 -16.28 -10.92
CA ASN A 189 3.68 -14.90 -10.77
C ASN A 189 3.26 -14.28 -9.44
N GLY A 190 2.85 -15.10 -8.47
CA GLY A 190 2.61 -14.64 -7.12
C GLY A 190 1.30 -13.87 -6.91
N VAL A 191 1.24 -13.14 -5.80
CA VAL A 191 0.08 -12.37 -5.36
C VAL A 191 0.54 -11.09 -4.64
N ASN A 192 -0.02 -9.96 -5.06
CA ASN A 192 0.08 -8.68 -4.36
C ASN A 192 -1.09 -8.57 -3.38
N LEU A 193 -0.87 -7.95 -2.24
CA LEU A 193 -1.87 -7.91 -1.18
C LEU A 193 -1.81 -6.62 -0.36
N ALA A 194 -2.94 -6.30 0.26
CA ALA A 194 -3.12 -5.27 1.26
C ALA A 194 -4.13 -5.80 2.29
N VAL A 195 -4.15 -5.20 3.47
CA VAL A 195 -5.12 -5.49 4.54
C VAL A 195 -5.85 -4.20 4.90
N GLY A 196 -7.13 -4.30 5.22
CA GLY A 196 -7.94 -3.19 5.68
C GLY A 196 -9.40 -3.58 5.93
N ASP A 197 -10.13 -2.78 6.70
CA ASP A 197 -11.56 -2.97 7.00
C ASP A 197 -12.44 -2.54 5.81
N VAL A 198 -12.32 -3.24 4.68
CA VAL A 198 -12.95 -2.84 3.42
C VAL A 198 -14.40 -3.30 3.31
N LEU A 199 -14.83 -4.25 4.14
CA LEU A 199 -16.22 -4.70 4.19
C LEU A 199 -16.85 -4.25 5.51
N SER A 200 -17.95 -3.50 5.44
CA SER A 200 -18.67 -3.17 6.66
C SER A 200 -19.09 -4.47 7.38
N PRO A 201 -18.88 -4.57 8.71
CA PRO A 201 -19.17 -5.79 9.43
C PRO A 201 -20.63 -6.18 9.20
N VAL A 202 -20.84 -7.44 8.80
CA VAL A 202 -22.18 -8.02 8.84
C VAL A 202 -22.64 -7.93 10.28
N ALA A 203 -23.76 -7.25 10.55
CA ALA A 203 -24.27 -7.05 11.90
C ALA A 203 -24.25 -8.37 12.70
N GLY A 204 -23.44 -8.42 13.76
CA GLY A 204 -23.25 -9.61 14.61
C GLY A 204 -22.01 -10.45 14.34
N ALA A 205 -21.13 -10.07 13.40
CA ALA A 205 -19.81 -10.67 13.23
C ALA A 205 -18.73 -9.77 13.85
N ASN A 206 -17.87 -10.36 14.67
CA ASN A 206 -16.54 -9.81 14.96
C ASN A 206 -15.70 -10.05 13.69
N ALA A 207 -15.92 -9.23 12.66
CA ALA A 207 -15.12 -9.31 11.45
C ALA A 207 -13.83 -8.55 11.73
N GLY A 208 -12.71 -9.28 11.81
CA GLY A 208 -11.42 -8.64 11.58
C GLY A 208 -11.36 -8.08 10.17
N GLU A 209 -10.33 -7.30 9.90
CA GLU A 209 -10.05 -6.73 8.59
C GLU A 209 -9.97 -7.80 7.50
N GLU A 210 -10.05 -7.35 6.24
CA GLU A 210 -9.98 -8.24 5.10
C GLU A 210 -8.66 -8.14 4.34
N ILE A 211 -8.31 -9.25 3.71
CA ILE A 211 -7.16 -9.36 2.82
C ILE A 211 -7.63 -9.07 1.40
N VAL A 212 -7.18 -7.95 0.85
CA VAL A 212 -7.38 -7.60 -0.55
C VAL A 212 -6.21 -8.13 -1.36
N THR A 213 -6.49 -8.81 -2.47
CA THR A 213 -5.47 -9.41 -3.32
C THR A 213 -5.62 -8.99 -4.78
N GLY A 214 -4.47 -8.90 -5.45
CA GLY A 214 -4.32 -8.80 -6.90
C GLY A 214 -3.30 -9.85 -7.38
N PRO A 215 -3.50 -10.51 -8.54
CA PRO A 215 -2.49 -11.44 -9.03
C PRO A 215 -1.28 -10.65 -9.54
N GLY A 216 -0.11 -11.26 -9.48
CA GLY A 216 1.08 -10.67 -10.10
C GLY A 216 0.97 -10.52 -11.63
N GLU A 217 2.00 -9.95 -12.26
CA GLU A 217 2.08 -9.81 -13.72
C GLU A 217 1.74 -11.10 -14.48
N GLY A 218 1.14 -10.99 -15.66
CA GLY A 218 0.58 -12.12 -16.41
C GLY A 218 -0.79 -12.57 -15.90
N GLY A 219 -1.21 -12.12 -14.70
CA GLY A 219 -2.55 -12.32 -14.17
C GLY A 219 -3.57 -11.34 -14.76
N ALA A 220 -4.83 -11.77 -14.86
CA ALA A 220 -5.94 -10.87 -15.15
C ALA A 220 -6.11 -9.86 -14.01
N PRO A 221 -6.66 -8.64 -14.22
CA PRO A 221 -6.88 -7.66 -13.16
C PRO A 221 -8.08 -8.03 -12.26
N LEU A 222 -8.10 -9.28 -11.78
CA LEU A 222 -9.13 -9.85 -10.93
C LEU A 222 -8.80 -9.55 -9.48
N LEU A 223 -9.53 -8.61 -8.91
CA LEU A 223 -9.46 -8.30 -7.49
C LEU A 223 -10.25 -9.34 -6.71
N LYS A 224 -9.71 -9.78 -5.57
CA LYS A 224 -10.42 -10.62 -4.62
C LYS A 224 -10.21 -10.13 -3.20
N VAL A 225 -11.25 -10.25 -2.39
CA VAL A 225 -11.25 -9.91 -0.96
C VAL A 225 -11.55 -11.17 -0.18
N PHE A 226 -10.73 -11.47 0.82
CA PHE A 226 -10.80 -12.65 1.68
C PHE A 226 -10.90 -12.25 3.15
N GLY A 227 -11.56 -13.04 3.99
CA GLY A 227 -11.38 -12.94 5.44
C GLY A 227 -10.04 -13.54 5.89
N GLY A 228 -9.67 -13.32 7.17
CA GLY A 228 -8.40 -13.80 7.73
C GLY A 228 -8.16 -15.32 7.65
N ILE A 229 -9.23 -16.12 7.55
CA ILE A 229 -9.12 -17.59 7.39
C ILE A 229 -9.03 -18.04 5.92
N GLY A 230 -9.07 -17.10 4.96
CA GLY A 230 -8.99 -17.36 3.52
C GLY A 230 -10.32 -17.65 2.84
N ASP A 231 -11.44 -17.35 3.48
CA ASP A 231 -12.76 -17.45 2.88
C ASP A 231 -13.01 -16.26 1.93
N LEU A 232 -13.37 -16.56 0.68
CA LEU A 232 -13.61 -15.55 -0.35
C LEU A 232 -14.89 -14.77 -0.07
N ARG A 233 -14.77 -13.44 0.07
CA ARG A 233 -15.89 -12.52 0.35
C ARG A 233 -16.36 -11.76 -0.89
N ARG A 234 -15.42 -11.28 -1.72
CA ARG A 234 -15.70 -10.52 -2.95
C ARG A 234 -14.75 -10.92 -4.06
N SER A 235 -15.22 -10.80 -5.31
CA SER A 235 -14.38 -10.91 -6.50
C SER A 235 -14.97 -10.12 -7.66
N TYR A 236 -14.14 -9.32 -8.32
CA TYR A 236 -14.52 -8.55 -9.51
C TYR A 236 -13.27 -8.11 -10.29
N PHE A 237 -13.44 -7.79 -11.57
CA PHE A 237 -12.35 -7.25 -12.37
C PHE A 237 -12.21 -5.74 -12.14
N ALA A 238 -11.02 -5.29 -11.71
CA ALA A 238 -10.73 -3.88 -11.49
C ALA A 238 -10.50 -3.12 -12.81
N PHE A 239 -10.05 -3.83 -13.85
CA PHE A 239 -9.80 -3.30 -15.21
C PHE A 239 -10.35 -4.28 -16.26
N ASP A 240 -10.05 -4.04 -17.54
CA ASP A 240 -10.46 -4.95 -18.62
C ASP A 240 -9.96 -6.37 -18.33
N GLN A 241 -10.90 -7.32 -18.28
CA GLN A 241 -10.65 -8.73 -17.99
C GLN A 241 -9.68 -9.40 -18.96
N THR A 242 -9.43 -8.83 -20.14
CA THR A 242 -8.43 -9.37 -21.09
C THR A 242 -7.01 -8.91 -20.78
N GLY A 243 -6.84 -7.87 -19.96
CA GLY A 243 -5.53 -7.37 -19.53
C GLY A 243 -4.74 -8.44 -18.77
N ARG A 244 -3.42 -8.46 -18.92
CA ARG A 244 -2.53 -9.43 -18.25
C ARG A 244 -1.35 -8.76 -17.55
N ASN A 245 -1.55 -7.53 -17.11
CA ASN A 245 -0.51 -6.71 -16.51
C ASN A 245 -0.41 -6.89 -14.98
N GLY A 246 -1.12 -7.86 -14.40
CA GLY A 246 -1.24 -8.02 -12.96
C GLY A 246 -2.06 -6.90 -12.31
N LEU A 247 -2.13 -6.94 -10.98
CA LEU A 247 -2.88 -5.98 -10.17
C LEU A 247 -2.16 -5.75 -8.85
N VAL A 248 -1.86 -4.48 -8.54
CA VAL A 248 -1.43 -4.04 -7.21
C VAL A 248 -2.61 -3.37 -6.52
N VAL A 249 -2.66 -3.49 -5.20
CA VAL A 249 -3.78 -3.03 -4.37
C VAL A 249 -3.28 -2.34 -3.12
N ALA A 250 -4.07 -1.40 -2.60
CA ALA A 250 -3.96 -0.83 -1.27
C ALA A 250 -5.36 -0.69 -0.68
N ALA A 251 -5.45 -0.70 0.63
CA ALA A 251 -6.69 -0.44 1.36
C ALA A 251 -6.46 0.68 2.37
N GLY A 252 -7.50 1.45 2.67
CA GLY A 252 -7.48 2.44 3.73
C GLY A 252 -8.65 3.42 3.63
N ASN A 253 -9.00 4.02 4.75
CA ASN A 253 -10.07 5.03 4.79
C ASN A 253 -9.63 6.35 4.13
N THR A 254 -10.34 6.82 3.12
CA THR A 254 -10.06 8.10 2.43
C THR A 254 -11.26 9.03 2.32
N ASP A 255 -12.45 8.60 2.74
CA ASP A 255 -13.66 9.41 2.68
C ASP A 255 -14.37 9.58 4.03
N GLY A 256 -13.78 9.02 5.10
CA GLY A 256 -14.29 9.03 6.46
C GLY A 256 -15.47 8.08 6.69
N ALA A 257 -15.77 7.17 5.74
CA ALA A 257 -16.75 6.11 5.93
C ALA A 257 -16.24 5.04 6.91
N LEU A 258 -17.14 4.18 7.38
CA LEU A 258 -16.79 3.08 8.28
C LEU A 258 -16.06 1.94 7.56
N SER A 259 -16.34 1.72 6.27
CA SER A 259 -15.59 0.78 5.44
C SER A 259 -14.51 1.52 4.69
N GLU A 260 -13.32 0.95 4.66
CA GLU A 260 -12.19 1.45 3.91
C GLU A 260 -12.33 1.27 2.39
N GLU A 261 -11.64 2.13 1.65
CA GLU A 261 -11.58 2.07 0.20
C GLU A 261 -10.53 1.06 -0.26
N ILE A 262 -10.81 0.43 -1.40
CA ILE A 262 -9.83 -0.39 -2.11
C ILE A 262 -9.32 0.40 -3.30
N PHE A 263 -8.02 0.67 -3.33
CA PHE A 263 -7.34 1.23 -4.50
C PHE A 263 -6.66 0.13 -5.29
N ALA A 264 -6.80 0.16 -6.62
CA ALA A 264 -6.17 -0.82 -7.48
C ALA A 264 -5.56 -0.17 -8.72
N ALA A 265 -4.43 -0.71 -9.16
CA ALA A 265 -3.77 -0.34 -10.40
C ALA A 265 -3.18 -1.56 -11.09
N ALA A 266 -2.99 -1.47 -12.41
CA ALA A 266 -2.19 -2.46 -13.12
C ALA A 266 -0.77 -2.46 -12.54
N GLN A 267 -0.23 -3.64 -12.22
CA GLN A 267 1.14 -3.74 -11.70
C GLN A 267 2.16 -3.22 -12.72
N PHE A 268 1.94 -3.54 -14.01
CA PHE A 268 2.71 -3.03 -15.13
C PHE A 268 1.89 -2.11 -16.04
N THR A 269 2.47 -0.96 -16.39
CA THR A 269 1.91 -0.02 -17.37
C THR A 269 2.89 0.14 -18.55
N PRO A 270 2.47 -0.11 -19.80
CA PRO A 270 3.29 0.20 -20.96
C PRO A 270 3.65 1.69 -21.05
N LEU A 271 4.86 2.03 -21.49
CA LEU A 271 5.35 3.43 -21.50
C LEU A 271 4.54 4.39 -22.39
N PHE A 272 3.72 3.89 -23.31
CA PHE A 272 2.85 4.73 -24.14
C PHE A 272 1.48 4.98 -23.48
N GLU A 273 1.22 4.39 -22.32
CA GLU A 273 0.02 4.59 -21.50
C GLU A 273 0.37 5.30 -20.19
N ALA A 274 -0.60 6.02 -19.64
CA ALA A 274 -0.49 6.60 -18.30
C ALA A 274 -0.89 5.55 -17.26
N PRO A 275 -0.13 5.39 -16.15
CA PRO A 275 -0.56 4.53 -15.06
C PRO A 275 -1.91 5.04 -14.55
N ARG A 276 -2.77 4.12 -14.12
CA ARG A 276 -4.16 4.42 -13.78
C ARG A 276 -4.51 3.75 -12.46
N ILE A 277 -5.09 4.53 -11.55
CA ILE A 277 -5.61 4.05 -10.26
C ILE A 277 -7.14 4.14 -10.31
N ARG A 278 -7.79 3.11 -9.78
CA ARG A 278 -9.23 3.09 -9.54
C ARG A 278 -9.50 2.82 -8.07
N SER A 279 -10.46 3.52 -7.48
CA SER A 279 -10.97 3.20 -6.15
C SER A 279 -12.31 2.45 -6.23
N PHE A 280 -12.55 1.61 -5.23
CA PHE A 280 -13.75 0.81 -5.08
C PHE A 280 -14.20 0.80 -3.62
N ASN A 281 -15.52 0.80 -3.43
CA ASN A 281 -16.09 0.53 -2.10
C ASN A 281 -16.14 -0.99 -1.92
N GLY A 282 -15.56 -1.52 -0.85
CA GLY A 282 -15.54 -2.98 -0.64
C GLY A 282 -16.94 -3.58 -0.43
N ASN A 283 -17.93 -2.79 0.01
CA ASN A 283 -19.33 -3.24 0.07
C ASN A 283 -19.97 -3.38 -1.30
N SER A 284 -19.44 -2.70 -2.33
CA SER A 284 -19.92 -2.79 -3.70
C SER A 284 -19.30 -3.99 -4.44
N SER A 285 -20.01 -4.56 -5.40
CA SER A 285 -19.47 -5.62 -6.27
C SER A 285 -18.71 -5.02 -7.46
N GLY A 286 -17.66 -4.24 -7.19
CA GLY A 286 -16.78 -3.68 -8.22
C GLY A 286 -17.29 -2.39 -8.88
N GLN A 287 -18.11 -1.61 -8.17
CA GLN A 287 -18.45 -0.26 -8.64
C GLN A 287 -17.24 0.65 -8.46
N ILE A 288 -16.82 1.29 -9.56
CA ILE A 288 -15.71 2.25 -9.55
C ILE A 288 -16.21 3.55 -8.92
N GLN A 289 -15.50 4.03 -7.90
CA GLN A 289 -15.79 5.29 -7.22
C GLN A 289 -14.93 6.44 -7.73
N SER A 290 -13.64 6.19 -7.95
CA SER A 290 -12.74 7.14 -8.61
C SER A 290 -11.87 6.45 -9.65
N ASP A 291 -11.38 7.25 -10.61
CA ASP A 291 -10.60 6.77 -11.73
C ASP A 291 -9.73 7.90 -12.27
N PHE A 292 -8.41 7.78 -12.09
CA PHE A 292 -7.47 8.85 -12.41
C PHE A 292 -6.07 8.34 -12.73
N ASN A 293 -5.25 9.23 -13.30
CA ASN A 293 -3.86 8.95 -13.65
C ASN A 293 -2.92 9.67 -12.68
N PRO A 294 -2.18 8.96 -11.80
CA PRO A 294 -1.27 9.62 -10.87
C PRO A 294 -0.07 10.26 -11.57
N PHE A 295 0.33 9.74 -12.74
CA PHE A 295 1.44 10.25 -13.55
C PHE A 295 1.05 10.26 -15.03
N PRO A 296 1.69 11.12 -15.85
CA PRO A 296 1.47 11.11 -17.30
C PRO A 296 2.08 9.86 -17.95
N ALA A 297 1.66 9.58 -19.20
CA ALA A 297 2.22 8.49 -19.99
C ALA A 297 3.73 8.64 -20.16
N GLY A 298 4.44 7.52 -20.08
CA GLY A 298 5.90 7.47 -20.22
C GLY A 298 6.69 7.87 -18.99
N TYR A 299 6.03 8.30 -17.90
CA TYR A 299 6.70 8.67 -16.65
C TYR A 299 7.28 7.45 -15.92
N THR A 300 6.48 6.41 -15.75
CA THR A 300 6.88 5.17 -15.08
C THR A 300 6.04 3.99 -15.56
N ARG A 301 6.59 2.77 -15.44
CA ARG A 301 5.86 1.53 -15.75
C ARG A 301 5.27 0.86 -14.52
N TYR A 302 5.75 1.21 -13.34
CA TYR A 302 5.32 0.64 -12.08
C TYR A 302 4.96 1.77 -11.14
N ILE A 303 3.95 1.55 -10.32
CA ILE A 303 3.61 2.47 -9.23
C ILE A 303 3.46 1.67 -7.95
N ASN A 304 3.82 2.29 -6.84
CA ASN A 304 3.54 1.80 -5.50
C ASN A 304 2.72 2.85 -4.78
N PHE A 305 1.77 2.43 -3.96
CA PHE A 305 0.90 3.35 -3.26
C PHE A 305 0.44 2.77 -1.94
N ALA A 306 0.19 3.67 -1.00
CA ALA A 306 -0.29 3.37 0.33
C ALA A 306 -1.30 4.44 0.75
N VAL A 307 -2.17 4.09 1.68
CA VAL A 307 -3.16 5.00 2.25
C VAL A 307 -2.79 5.24 3.72
N GLY A 308 -2.88 6.48 4.16
CA GLY A 308 -2.69 6.88 5.56
C GLY A 308 -2.88 8.39 5.70
N GLU A 309 -3.14 8.89 6.90
CA GLU A 309 -3.29 10.33 7.15
C GLU A 309 -1.96 11.07 6.93
N THR A 310 -1.88 12.02 5.99
CA THR A 310 -0.62 12.71 5.65
C THR A 310 -0.66 14.23 5.78
N VAL A 311 -1.67 14.77 6.47
CA VAL A 311 -1.88 16.22 6.62
C VAL A 311 -1.53 16.72 8.02
N LEU A 312 -0.59 17.67 8.08
CA LEU A 312 -0.14 18.39 9.29
C LEU A 312 -1.19 19.36 9.88
N PHE A 313 -2.37 19.46 9.27
CA PHE A 313 -3.44 20.32 9.77
C PHE A 313 -4.52 19.45 10.40
N PRO A 314 -5.03 19.81 11.59
CA PRO A 314 -6.12 19.07 12.20
C PRO A 314 -7.35 19.31 11.35
N SER A 315 -7.59 18.45 10.36
CA SER A 315 -8.83 18.45 9.62
C SER A 315 -9.83 17.71 10.49
N VAL A 316 -10.40 18.46 11.44
CA VAL A 316 -11.27 17.99 12.54
C VAL A 316 -12.63 17.46 12.05
N LEU A 317 -12.77 17.11 10.76
CA LEU A 317 -14.07 16.84 10.17
C LEU A 317 -14.22 15.46 9.57
N LEU A 318 -13.15 14.74 9.21
CA LEU A 318 -13.25 13.36 8.72
C LEU A 318 -11.96 12.62 9.11
N ASN A 319 -12.07 11.49 9.81
CA ASN A 319 -10.97 10.53 9.99
C ASN A 319 -10.65 9.90 8.63
N ALA A 320 -10.13 10.67 7.68
CA ALA A 320 -9.88 10.30 6.31
C ALA A 320 -8.39 10.42 6.04
N GLY A 321 -7.78 9.32 5.63
CA GLY A 321 -6.40 9.27 5.15
C GLY A 321 -6.28 9.77 3.72
N ASP A 322 -5.04 9.99 3.30
CA ASP A 322 -4.68 10.38 1.95
C ASP A 322 -4.06 9.19 1.20
N LEU A 323 -4.18 9.19 -0.13
CA LEU A 323 -3.50 8.23 -0.97
C LEU A 323 -2.15 8.79 -1.41
N SER A 324 -1.06 8.12 -1.02
CA SER A 324 0.30 8.48 -1.43
C SER A 324 0.80 7.54 -2.51
N VAL A 325 1.24 8.10 -3.65
CA VAL A 325 1.63 7.32 -4.84
C VAL A 325 3.06 7.66 -5.26
N MET A 326 3.88 6.63 -5.42
CA MET A 326 5.27 6.67 -5.84
C MET A 326 5.46 5.96 -7.18
N ALA A 327 6.44 6.39 -7.96
CA ALA A 327 6.83 5.66 -9.17
C ALA A 327 7.79 4.52 -8.80
N GLY A 328 7.42 3.29 -9.18
CA GLY A 328 8.22 2.09 -8.96
C GLY A 328 9.44 2.00 -9.90
N GLU A 329 9.54 2.88 -10.89
CA GLU A 329 10.73 3.06 -11.72
C GLU A 329 10.93 4.54 -12.03
N GLY A 330 12.16 5.06 -11.95
CA GLY A 330 12.46 6.45 -12.33
C GLY A 330 13.74 7.00 -11.72
N GLN A 331 14.07 8.26 -12.05
CA GLN A 331 15.29 8.91 -11.59
C GLN A 331 15.39 8.98 -10.06
N ILE A 332 16.62 8.87 -9.58
CA ILE A 332 17.08 9.18 -8.23
C ILE A 332 16.43 10.49 -7.78
N ASN A 333 15.72 10.50 -6.63
CA ASN A 333 15.06 11.64 -5.96
C ASN A 333 13.54 11.84 -6.23
N GLN A 334 12.71 10.83 -5.90
CA GLN A 334 11.25 10.96 -6.00
C GLN A 334 10.59 11.43 -4.70
N VAL A 335 9.53 12.22 -4.83
CA VAL A 335 8.61 12.60 -3.75
C VAL A 335 7.27 11.94 -4.03
N PRO A 336 6.61 11.31 -3.04
CA PRO A 336 5.27 10.77 -3.22
C PRO A 336 4.32 11.85 -3.72
N ARG A 337 3.44 11.49 -4.66
CA ARG A 337 2.27 12.31 -5.01
C ARG A 337 1.15 11.96 -4.05
N THR A 338 0.75 12.92 -3.24
CA THR A 338 -0.37 12.78 -2.30
C THR A 338 -1.68 13.23 -2.95
N PHE A 339 -2.69 12.38 -2.89
CA PHE A 339 -4.06 12.67 -3.30
C PHE A 339 -4.93 12.71 -2.05
N TYR A 340 -5.47 13.89 -1.75
CA TYR A 340 -6.14 14.12 -0.47
C TYR A 340 -7.42 13.31 -0.30
N GLY A 341 -7.64 12.77 0.89
CA GLY A 341 -8.88 12.10 1.27
C GLY A 341 -9.97 13.09 1.67
N VAL A 342 -10.65 13.69 0.69
CA VAL A 342 -11.82 14.55 0.94
C VAL A 342 -12.91 14.24 -0.06
N ARG A 343 -14.18 14.20 0.39
CA ARG A 343 -15.32 14.01 -0.52
C ARG A 343 -15.22 14.94 -1.75
N GLY A 344 -15.16 14.33 -2.93
CA GLY A 344 -15.07 15.03 -4.20
C GLY A 344 -13.66 15.17 -4.78
N SER A 345 -12.64 14.64 -4.11
CA SER A 345 -11.27 14.57 -4.62
C SER A 345 -10.99 13.22 -5.33
N ALA A 346 -9.81 13.12 -5.97
CA ALA A 346 -9.35 11.89 -6.60
C ALA A 346 -9.25 10.70 -5.63
N ALA A 347 -8.90 10.92 -4.36
CA ALA A 347 -8.88 9.87 -3.34
C ALA A 347 -10.23 9.74 -2.60
N GLY A 348 -10.91 10.84 -2.25
CA GLY A 348 -12.16 10.83 -1.47
C GLY A 348 -13.46 10.56 -2.27
N ASN A 349 -13.46 9.54 -3.11
CA ASN A 349 -14.65 8.80 -3.55
C ASN A 349 -15.79 9.47 -4.36
N ASN A 350 -15.63 10.63 -5.02
CA ASN A 350 -16.60 11.12 -6.03
C ASN A 350 -15.99 12.24 -6.91
N GLY A 351 -14.93 11.97 -7.68
CA GLY A 351 -14.15 13.01 -8.41
C GLY A 351 -14.97 14.04 -9.24
N PRO A 352 -14.35 15.12 -9.76
CA PRO A 352 -12.93 15.26 -10.11
C PRO A 352 -12.05 16.02 -9.10
#